data_AF-A0A0K8Q9M3-F1
#
_entry.id   AF-A0A0K8Q9M3-F1
#
_cell.length_a   1.000
_cell.length_b   1.000
_cell.length_c   1.000
_cell.angle_alpha   90.00
_cell.angle_beta   90.00
_cell.angle_gamma   90.00
#
_symmetry.space_group_name_H-M   'P 1'
#
loop_
_entity.id
_entity.type
_entity.pdbx_description
1 polymer ?
#
loop_
_entity_poly.entity_id
_entity_poly.type
_entity_poly.pdbx_seq_one_letter_code
_entity_poly.pdbx_strand_id
1 'polypeptide(L)'
;MSTQTSTPSPAGRPGFRLPNWAGSFGFQIIAALIVGLGLGLLAKYTGSTKASPNGLGATLQTVGSSYVSLLQTAVVPLIFTAVVSSISNLRAVSNAARLAWNTLLWFAITSLIAVLIGIGLGVLLQPGANTGITQQAKYAGKSGDWWAFLVGLFPKNFLGLGASTTLTDGVATTAVSFNVLQILVVAIAVGVAALKVGAQAEPFLKLNASALAVIQKVLWWIIRIAPLGTVGLIGNAVAVYGWDTIGSLGKFTVAIYIGLALVLFVVYPVLVRSHGLSVRQYFSGVWPAVQLAFVSRSSIGTLPLTQRVAERNLGVPRAYASFAVPLGATTKMDGCAAIYPAIAAIFVAQFFGIQLDVSQYVLIALVSVLGSAATA
;
A
#
# COMPACT_ATOMS: atom_id res chain seq x y z
N MET A 1 1.58 70.58 16.09
CA MET A 1 2.06 70.30 14.71
C MET A 1 2.76 68.94 14.73
N SER A 2 2.07 67.90 14.31
CA SER A 2 2.65 66.59 14.00
C SER A 2 1.68 65.88 13.04
N THR A 3 1.93 66.10 11.75
CA THR A 3 1.25 65.47 10.61
C THR A 3 1.62 63.98 10.58
N GLN A 4 0.65 63.09 10.84
CA GLN A 4 0.80 61.67 10.52
C GLN A 4 0.41 61.45 9.06
N THR A 5 1.41 61.13 8.25
CA THR A 5 1.30 60.68 6.87
C THR A 5 0.79 59.24 6.85
N SER A 6 -0.41 59.03 6.29
CA SER A 6 -0.91 57.70 5.95
C SER A 6 -0.19 57.16 4.72
N THR A 7 0.60 56.11 4.86
CA THR A 7 1.13 55.33 3.73
C THR A 7 0.03 54.45 3.14
N PRO A 8 -0.18 54.43 1.81
CA PRO A 8 -1.12 53.50 1.19
C PRO A 8 -0.52 52.08 1.17
N SER A 9 -1.32 51.10 1.56
CA SER A 9 -1.00 49.67 1.44
C SER A 9 -0.86 49.29 -0.05
N PRO A 10 0.15 48.50 -0.45
CA PRO A 10 0.29 48.12 -1.86
C PRO A 10 -0.84 47.15 -2.25
N ALA A 11 -1.59 47.50 -3.28
CA ALA A 11 -2.61 46.65 -3.88
C ALA A 11 -1.98 45.33 -4.35
N GLY A 12 -2.38 44.21 -3.73
CA GLY A 12 -1.94 42.87 -4.11
C GLY A 12 -2.37 42.55 -5.54
N ARG A 13 -1.42 42.14 -6.38
CA ARG A 13 -1.67 41.64 -7.74
C ARG A 13 -2.67 40.46 -7.69
N PRO A 14 -3.66 40.39 -8.60
CA PRO A 14 -4.53 39.22 -8.67
C PRO A 14 -3.72 38.05 -9.24
N GLY A 15 -3.14 37.24 -8.36
CA GLY A 15 -2.56 35.97 -8.74
C GLY A 15 -3.66 35.08 -9.32
N PHE A 16 -3.36 34.42 -10.44
CA PHE A 16 -4.22 33.43 -11.08
C PHE A 16 -4.57 32.34 -10.06
N ARG A 17 -5.71 32.48 -9.37
CA ARG A 17 -6.16 31.51 -8.37
C ARG A 17 -6.79 30.35 -9.12
N LEU A 18 -6.01 29.28 -9.30
CA LEU A 18 -6.56 28.00 -9.72
C LEU A 18 -7.73 27.62 -8.80
N PRO A 19 -8.81 27.03 -9.32
CA PRO A 19 -9.95 26.66 -8.50
C PRO A 19 -9.56 25.70 -7.36
N ASN A 20 -10.20 25.80 -6.20
CA ASN A 20 -9.88 24.98 -5.01
C ASN A 20 -9.91 23.45 -5.28
N TRP A 21 -10.68 23.01 -6.28
CA TRP A 21 -10.74 21.60 -6.71
C TRP A 21 -9.51 21.13 -7.50
N ALA A 22 -8.84 22.04 -8.22
CA ALA A 22 -7.58 21.76 -8.93
C ALA A 22 -6.40 21.54 -7.97
N GLY A 23 -6.51 21.99 -6.72
CA GLY A 23 -5.54 21.72 -5.66
C GLY A 23 -5.71 20.37 -4.96
N SER A 24 -6.78 19.62 -5.23
CA SER A 24 -7.03 18.34 -4.57
C SER A 24 -6.03 17.27 -5.03
N PHE A 25 -5.52 16.47 -4.09
CA PHE A 25 -4.52 15.43 -4.39
C PHE A 25 -5.01 14.42 -5.44
N GLY A 26 -6.29 14.06 -5.41
CA GLY A 26 -6.88 13.17 -6.41
C GLY A 26 -6.81 13.75 -7.82
N PHE A 27 -7.12 15.04 -7.99
CA PHE A 27 -7.00 15.72 -9.27
C PHE A 27 -5.54 15.82 -9.73
N GLN A 28 -4.60 16.08 -8.81
CA GLN A 28 -3.16 16.12 -9.13
C GLN A 28 -2.66 14.80 -9.70
N ILE A 29 -3.09 13.67 -9.12
CA ILE A 29 -2.73 12.33 -9.63
C ILE A 29 -3.35 12.08 -11.00
N ILE A 30 -4.63 12.44 -11.22
CA ILE A 30 -5.27 12.28 -12.52
C ILE A 30 -4.58 13.15 -13.58
N ALA A 31 -4.30 14.41 -13.26
CA ALA A 31 -3.56 15.29 -14.15
C ALA A 31 -2.17 14.75 -14.46
N ALA A 32 -1.45 14.26 -13.44
CA ALA A 32 -0.15 13.60 -13.61
C ALA A 32 -0.22 12.34 -14.48
N LEU A 33 -1.28 11.53 -14.35
CA LEU A 33 -1.51 10.37 -15.20
C LEU A 33 -1.68 10.78 -16.67
N ILE A 34 -2.51 11.81 -16.93
CA ILE A 34 -2.75 12.33 -18.28
C ILE A 34 -1.47 12.93 -18.87
N VAL A 35 -0.74 13.73 -18.08
CA VAL A 35 0.52 14.34 -18.51
C VAL A 35 1.59 13.27 -18.75
N GLY A 36 1.74 12.30 -17.84
CA GLY A 36 2.65 11.17 -18.00
C GLY A 36 2.33 10.38 -19.25
N LEU A 37 1.06 10.07 -19.49
CA LEU A 37 0.60 9.41 -20.70
C LEU A 37 0.98 10.21 -21.96
N GLY A 38 0.65 11.50 -22.02
CA GLY A 38 0.96 12.36 -23.16
C GLY A 38 2.47 12.46 -23.44
N LEU A 39 3.27 12.67 -22.39
CA LEU A 39 4.73 12.73 -22.50
C LEU A 39 5.35 11.39 -22.91
N GLY A 40 4.82 10.27 -22.39
CA GLY A 40 5.27 8.93 -22.77
C GLY A 40 5.00 8.61 -24.24
N LEU A 41 3.82 8.98 -24.74
CA LEU A 41 3.50 8.85 -26.17
C LEU A 41 4.40 9.73 -27.03
N LEU A 42 4.63 10.98 -26.62
CA LEU A 42 5.54 11.87 -27.32
C LEU A 42 6.96 11.28 -27.37
N ALA A 43 7.48 10.74 -26.26
CA ALA A 43 8.75 10.01 -26.24
C ALA A 43 8.75 8.86 -27.24
N LYS A 44 7.69 8.03 -27.26
CA LYS A 44 7.61 6.88 -28.17
C LYS A 44 7.60 7.31 -29.64
N TYR A 45 6.78 8.30 -30.01
CA TYR A 45 6.68 8.79 -31.38
C TYR A 45 7.96 9.52 -31.85
N THR A 46 8.73 10.08 -30.92
CA THR A 46 10.05 10.67 -31.20
C THR A 46 11.18 9.63 -31.19
N GLY A 47 10.85 8.34 -31.26
CA GLY A 47 11.81 7.24 -31.43
C GLY A 47 12.47 6.77 -30.14
N SER A 48 11.98 7.17 -28.96
CA SER A 48 12.51 6.68 -27.69
C SER A 48 12.22 5.19 -27.53
N THR A 49 13.26 4.40 -27.29
CA THR A 49 13.14 2.97 -27.00
C THR A 49 13.85 2.62 -25.70
N LYS A 50 13.59 1.42 -25.17
CA LYS A 50 14.30 0.92 -23.97
C LYS A 50 15.83 0.85 -24.16
N ALA A 51 16.29 0.56 -25.37
CA ALA A 51 17.71 0.41 -25.68
C ALA A 51 18.39 1.73 -26.04
N SER A 52 17.63 2.71 -26.54
CA SER A 52 18.13 4.04 -26.91
C SER A 52 17.10 5.10 -26.52
N PRO A 53 17.04 5.47 -25.23
CA PRO A 53 16.11 6.49 -24.78
C PRO A 53 16.56 7.87 -25.29
N ASN A 54 15.64 8.62 -25.89
CA ASN A 54 15.86 10.05 -26.13
C ASN A 54 15.82 10.84 -24.80
N GLY A 55 16.23 12.11 -24.82
CA GLY A 55 16.33 12.92 -23.59
C GLY A 55 15.05 12.97 -22.75
N LEU A 56 13.88 12.95 -23.40
CA LEU A 56 12.57 12.90 -22.74
C LEU A 56 12.35 11.53 -22.08
N GLY A 57 12.56 10.43 -22.81
CA GLY A 57 12.41 9.07 -22.28
C GLY A 57 13.38 8.77 -21.12
N ALA A 58 14.62 9.26 -21.21
CA ALA A 58 15.62 9.15 -20.15
C ALA A 58 15.18 9.92 -18.90
N THR A 59 14.67 11.15 -19.06
CA THR A 59 14.17 11.95 -17.94
C THR A 59 12.98 11.29 -17.26
N LEU A 60 12.00 10.78 -18.03
CA LEU A 60 10.86 10.04 -17.48
C LEU A 60 11.33 8.78 -16.72
N GLN A 61 12.29 8.05 -17.27
CA GLN A 61 12.87 6.87 -16.62
C GLN A 61 13.54 7.23 -15.29
N THR A 62 14.40 8.25 -15.27
CA THR A 62 15.12 8.68 -14.07
C THR A 62 14.15 9.17 -13.00
N VAL A 63 13.18 10.01 -13.35
CA VAL A 63 12.17 10.51 -12.39
C VAL A 63 11.36 9.34 -11.82
N GLY A 64 10.90 8.42 -12.68
CA GLY A 64 10.13 7.26 -12.26
C GLY A 64 10.91 6.31 -11.35
N SER A 65 12.15 5.96 -11.73
CA SER A 65 13.00 5.05 -10.96
C SER A 65 13.45 5.66 -9.64
N SER A 66 13.82 6.94 -9.61
CA SER A 66 14.15 7.65 -8.36
C SER A 66 12.96 7.67 -7.40
N TYR A 67 11.74 7.86 -7.91
CA TYR A 67 10.54 7.81 -7.07
C TYR A 67 10.31 6.42 -6.47
N VAL A 68 10.50 5.35 -7.24
CA VAL A 68 10.41 3.97 -6.74
C VAL A 68 11.48 3.71 -5.68
N SER A 69 12.72 4.16 -5.89
CA SER A 69 13.79 4.01 -4.89
C SER A 69 13.44 4.71 -3.58
N LEU A 70 12.89 5.93 -3.62
CA LEU A 70 12.42 6.64 -2.42
C LEU A 70 11.35 5.85 -1.66
N LEU A 71 10.38 5.27 -2.38
CA LEU A 71 9.36 4.41 -1.77
C LEU A 71 10.00 3.18 -1.14
N GLN A 72 10.86 2.46 -1.86
CA GLN A 72 11.52 1.25 -1.38
C GLN A 72 12.37 1.50 -0.12
N THR A 73 13.10 2.61 -0.06
CA THR A 73 13.89 2.98 1.12
C THR A 73 13.02 3.24 2.35
N ALA A 74 11.82 3.82 2.16
CA ALA A 74 10.91 4.11 3.27
C ALA A 74 10.20 2.85 3.81
N VAL A 75 10.05 1.80 2.99
CA VAL A 75 9.33 0.56 3.36
C VAL A 75 10.01 -0.17 4.51
N VAL A 76 11.34 -0.33 4.50
CA VAL A 76 12.08 -1.09 5.52
C VAL A 76 11.88 -0.56 6.94
N PRO A 77 12.17 0.72 7.24
CA PRO A 77 11.98 1.25 8.58
C PRO A 77 10.49 1.34 8.94
N LEU A 78 9.59 1.57 7.97
CA LEU A 78 8.15 1.55 8.20
C LEU A 78 7.69 0.19 8.70
N ILE A 79 7.99 -0.90 7.99
CA ILE A 79 7.54 -2.25 8.35
C ILE A 79 8.03 -2.61 9.74
N PHE A 80 9.31 -2.38 10.02
CA PHE A 80 9.87 -2.69 11.34
C PHE A 80 9.14 -1.91 12.45
N THR A 81 9.07 -0.59 12.33
CA THR A 81 8.49 0.26 13.38
C THR A 81 6.98 0.05 13.53
N ALA A 82 6.27 -0.17 12.43
CA ALA A 82 4.83 -0.45 12.41
C ALA A 82 4.50 -1.79 13.07
N VAL A 83 5.23 -2.87 12.72
CA VAL A 83 5.01 -4.20 13.32
C VAL A 83 5.32 -4.20 14.81
N VAL A 84 6.46 -3.62 15.22
CA VAL A 84 6.82 -3.52 16.64
C VAL A 84 5.79 -2.69 17.40
N SER A 85 5.33 -1.57 16.83
CA SER A 85 4.30 -0.72 17.45
C SER A 85 2.96 -1.46 17.56
N SER A 86 2.54 -2.15 16.49
CA SER A 86 1.32 -2.96 16.43
C SER A 86 1.29 -4.01 17.55
N ILE A 87 2.37 -4.77 17.71
CA ILE A 87 2.51 -5.77 18.78
C ILE A 87 2.53 -5.08 20.15
N SER A 88 3.25 -3.98 20.31
CA SER A 88 3.36 -3.27 21.58
C SER A 88 2.03 -2.70 22.09
N ASN A 89 1.14 -2.27 21.18
CA ASN A 89 -0.18 -1.78 21.52
C ASN A 89 -1.08 -2.88 22.12
N LEU A 90 -0.76 -4.16 21.91
CA LEU A 90 -1.45 -5.28 22.57
C LEU A 90 -1.19 -5.30 24.09
N ARG A 91 -0.11 -4.67 24.59
CA ARG A 91 0.19 -4.55 26.03
C ARG A 91 -0.84 -3.74 26.80
N ALA A 92 -1.50 -2.78 26.15
CA ALA A 92 -2.51 -1.92 26.76
C ALA A 92 -3.83 -2.66 27.03
N VAL A 93 -3.92 -3.94 26.66
CA VAL A 93 -5.13 -4.77 26.77
C VAL A 93 -5.02 -5.71 27.97
N SER A 94 -4.75 -5.18 29.17
CA SER A 94 -4.87 -5.96 30.40
C SER A 94 -6.36 -6.24 30.68
N ASN A 95 -6.72 -7.51 30.92
CA ASN A 95 -8.08 -8.05 31.09
C ASN A 95 -8.96 -8.24 29.84
N ALA A 96 -8.40 -8.20 28.62
CA ALA A 96 -9.15 -8.51 27.40
C ALA A 96 -8.36 -9.32 26.36
N ALA A 97 -7.34 -10.09 26.78
CA ALA A 97 -6.52 -10.93 25.88
C ALA A 97 -7.38 -11.88 25.00
N ARG A 98 -8.45 -12.46 25.56
CA ARG A 98 -9.40 -13.28 24.79
C ARG A 98 -10.13 -12.45 23.72
N LEU A 99 -10.55 -11.24 24.06
CA LEU A 99 -11.27 -10.35 23.16
C LEU A 99 -10.36 -9.79 22.06
N ALA A 100 -9.10 -9.46 22.39
CA ALA A 100 -8.07 -9.07 21.44
C ALA A 100 -7.73 -10.21 20.47
N TRP A 101 -7.50 -11.42 20.99
CA TRP A 101 -7.24 -12.59 20.17
C TRP A 101 -8.40 -12.90 19.23
N ASN A 102 -9.64 -12.90 19.73
CA ASN A 102 -10.83 -13.10 18.91
C ASN A 102 -10.96 -12.03 17.81
N THR A 103 -10.62 -10.77 18.12
CA THR A 103 -10.66 -9.66 17.15
C THR A 103 -9.59 -9.84 16.07
N LEU A 104 -8.35 -10.16 16.45
CA LEU A 104 -7.25 -10.41 15.50
C LEU A 104 -7.51 -11.63 14.62
N LEU A 105 -8.04 -12.71 15.20
CA LEU A 105 -8.44 -13.91 14.46
C LEU A 105 -9.54 -13.58 13.44
N TRP A 106 -10.51 -12.75 13.81
CA TRP A 106 -11.52 -12.26 12.88
C TRP A 106 -10.94 -11.40 11.76
N PHE A 107 -9.97 -10.54 12.07
CA PHE A 107 -9.25 -9.75 11.06
C PHE A 107 -8.51 -10.67 10.10
N ALA A 108 -7.79 -11.68 10.59
CA ALA A 108 -7.08 -12.64 9.75
C ALA A 108 -8.02 -13.42 8.83
N ILE A 109 -9.17 -13.89 9.33
CA ILE A 109 -10.18 -14.60 8.52
C ILE A 109 -10.71 -13.71 7.41
N THR A 110 -11.10 -12.48 7.74
CA THR A 110 -11.67 -11.54 6.76
C THR A 110 -10.64 -11.08 5.73
N SER A 111 -9.39 -10.85 6.14
CA SER A 111 -8.27 -10.60 5.22
C SER A 111 -8.01 -11.80 4.31
N LEU A 112 -8.06 -13.04 4.83
CA LEU A 112 -7.90 -14.24 4.02
C LEU A 112 -8.98 -14.34 2.94
N ILE A 113 -10.26 -14.09 3.30
CA ILE A 113 -11.37 -14.05 2.34
C ILE A 113 -11.10 -12.98 1.26
N ALA A 114 -10.67 -11.77 1.67
CA ALA A 114 -10.37 -10.69 0.74
C ALA A 114 -9.22 -11.03 -0.22
N VAL A 115 -8.15 -11.67 0.26
CA VAL A 115 -7.04 -12.13 -0.59
C VAL A 115 -7.51 -13.21 -1.56
N LEU A 116 -8.31 -14.19 -1.11
CA LEU A 116 -8.84 -15.23 -1.99
C LEU A 116 -9.72 -14.65 -3.10
N ILE A 117 -10.52 -13.62 -2.80
CA ILE A 117 -11.26 -12.86 -3.82
C ILE A 117 -10.29 -12.19 -4.80
N GLY A 118 -9.24 -11.52 -4.30
CA GLY A 118 -8.21 -10.91 -5.13
C GLY A 118 -7.50 -11.91 -6.05
N ILE A 119 -7.12 -13.07 -5.53
CA ILE A 119 -6.51 -14.15 -6.30
C ILE A 119 -7.50 -14.67 -7.35
N GLY A 120 -8.73 -14.98 -6.95
CA GLY A 120 -9.77 -15.48 -7.85
C GLY A 120 -10.04 -14.51 -9.00
N LEU A 121 -10.16 -13.21 -8.72
CA LEU A 121 -10.32 -12.18 -9.75
C LEU A 121 -9.09 -12.04 -10.64
N GLY A 122 -7.87 -12.09 -10.09
CA GLY A 122 -6.63 -12.04 -10.86
C GLY A 122 -6.50 -13.20 -11.84
N VAL A 123 -6.90 -14.42 -11.42
CA VAL A 123 -6.90 -15.62 -12.27
C VAL A 123 -8.03 -15.61 -13.29
N LEU A 124 -9.23 -15.16 -12.92
CA LEU A 124 -10.41 -15.17 -13.79
C LEU A 124 -10.40 -14.05 -14.84
N LEU A 125 -10.12 -12.81 -14.42
CA LEU A 125 -10.15 -11.64 -15.30
C LEU A 125 -8.86 -11.49 -16.11
N GLN A 126 -7.79 -12.14 -15.66
CA GLN A 126 -6.45 -12.11 -16.27
C GLN A 126 -6.03 -10.70 -16.72
N PRO A 127 -6.03 -9.70 -15.80
CA PRO A 127 -5.88 -8.30 -16.17
C PRO A 127 -4.52 -7.98 -16.81
N GLY A 128 -3.50 -8.80 -16.57
CA GLY A 128 -2.16 -8.65 -17.16
C GLY A 128 -1.91 -9.53 -18.38
N ALA A 129 -2.86 -10.33 -18.83
CA ALA A 129 -2.68 -11.21 -19.99
C ALA A 129 -2.89 -10.46 -21.32
N ASN A 130 -2.34 -11.03 -22.40
CA ASN A 130 -2.52 -10.56 -23.78
C ASN A 130 -2.05 -9.12 -24.04
N THR A 131 -0.98 -8.68 -23.36
CA THR A 131 -0.39 -7.34 -23.53
C THR A 131 0.47 -7.20 -24.79
N GLY A 132 0.68 -8.29 -25.55
CA GLY A 132 1.57 -8.33 -26.72
C GLY A 132 3.06 -8.20 -26.37
N ILE A 133 3.41 -8.09 -25.08
CA ILE A 133 4.78 -8.02 -24.60
C ILE A 133 5.30 -9.45 -24.46
N THR A 134 6.10 -9.88 -25.44
CA THR A 134 6.81 -11.16 -25.38
C THR A 134 7.78 -11.15 -24.19
N GLN A 135 7.89 -12.28 -23.48
CA GLN A 135 8.79 -12.47 -22.33
C GLN A 135 10.12 -11.73 -22.54
N GLN A 136 10.49 -10.86 -21.60
CA GLN A 136 11.87 -10.38 -21.56
C GLN A 136 12.79 -11.59 -21.46
N ALA A 137 13.83 -11.59 -22.31
CA ALA A 137 14.81 -12.65 -22.41
C ALA A 137 15.26 -13.12 -21.02
N LYS A 138 14.90 -14.37 -20.69
CA LYS A 138 15.37 -15.13 -19.53
C LYS A 138 15.22 -14.40 -18.18
N TYR A 139 14.00 -14.30 -17.67
CA TYR A 139 13.85 -14.40 -16.22
C TYR A 139 14.25 -15.84 -15.83
N ALA A 140 15.51 -16.03 -15.45
CA ALA A 140 15.98 -17.25 -14.78
C ALA A 140 15.47 -17.25 -13.34
N GLY A 141 14.15 -17.19 -13.17
CA GLY A 141 13.51 -17.42 -11.90
C GLY A 141 13.84 -18.85 -11.49
N LYS A 142 14.70 -19.02 -10.49
CA LYS A 142 14.78 -20.31 -9.80
C LYS A 142 13.37 -20.58 -9.29
N SER A 143 12.72 -21.62 -9.81
CA SER A 143 11.53 -22.20 -9.21
C SER A 143 11.84 -22.39 -7.73
N GLY A 144 11.15 -21.62 -6.88
CA GLY A 144 11.41 -21.59 -5.47
C GLY A 144 11.05 -22.95 -4.88
N ASP A 145 12.06 -23.73 -4.51
CA ASP A 145 11.87 -24.92 -3.71
C ASP A 145 11.12 -24.50 -2.42
N TRP A 146 10.05 -25.20 -2.06
CA TRP A 146 9.28 -24.88 -0.84
C TRP A 146 10.19 -24.87 0.39
N TRP A 147 11.21 -25.72 0.38
CA TRP A 147 12.24 -25.72 1.40
C TRP A 147 13.08 -24.43 1.42
N ALA A 148 13.45 -23.91 0.25
CA ALA A 148 14.17 -22.64 0.14
C ALA A 148 13.33 -21.44 0.61
N PHE A 149 12.01 -21.48 0.44
CA PHE A 149 11.10 -20.48 1.03
C PHE A 149 11.12 -20.52 2.56
N LEU A 150 10.98 -21.72 3.16
CA LEU A 150 11.02 -21.87 4.62
C LEU A 150 12.37 -21.44 5.19
N VAL A 151 13.48 -21.84 4.57
CA VAL A 151 14.82 -21.36 4.94
C VAL A 151 14.94 -19.84 4.75
N GLY A 152 14.27 -19.29 3.74
CA GLY A 152 14.22 -17.86 3.45
C GLY A 152 13.47 -17.03 4.50
N LEU A 153 12.61 -17.63 5.33
CA LEU A 153 11.96 -16.99 6.47
C LEU A 153 12.95 -16.69 7.59
N PHE A 154 14.03 -17.47 7.72
CA PHE A 154 15.03 -17.25 8.75
C PHE A 154 15.90 -16.05 8.36
N PRO A 155 15.84 -14.94 9.12
CA PRO A 155 16.59 -13.75 8.79
C PRO A 155 18.09 -14.02 8.92
N LYS A 156 18.84 -13.75 7.86
CA LYS A 156 20.31 -13.86 7.89
C LYS A 156 20.97 -12.62 8.50
N ASN A 157 20.27 -11.48 8.44
CA ASN A 157 20.67 -10.23 9.04
C ASN A 157 19.43 -9.43 9.47
N PHE A 158 19.62 -8.52 10.42
CA PHE A 158 18.53 -7.76 11.03
C PHE A 158 17.75 -6.87 10.05
N LEU A 159 18.42 -6.36 9.01
CA LEU A 159 17.87 -5.41 8.06
C LEU A 159 17.28 -6.08 6.80
N GLY A 160 17.31 -7.41 6.71
CA GLY A 160 16.92 -8.16 5.52
C GLY A 160 17.73 -7.79 4.27
N LEU A 161 18.94 -7.25 4.43
CA LEU A 161 19.82 -6.80 3.35
C LEU A 161 20.33 -8.00 2.55
N GLY A 162 20.13 -7.95 1.24
CA GLY A 162 20.77 -8.81 0.26
C GLY A 162 21.59 -7.99 -0.71
N ALA A 163 22.74 -8.51 -1.13
CA ALA A 163 23.52 -7.94 -2.22
C ALA A 163 23.70 -9.01 -3.30
N SER A 164 23.31 -8.69 -4.53
CA SER A 164 23.54 -9.54 -5.69
C SER A 164 24.45 -8.80 -6.66
N THR A 165 25.65 -9.34 -6.88
CA THR A 165 26.58 -8.82 -7.88
C THR A 165 26.36 -9.55 -9.19
N THR A 166 26.01 -8.80 -10.24
CA THR A 166 25.92 -9.31 -11.60
C THR A 166 27.11 -8.79 -12.40
N LEU A 167 27.83 -9.71 -13.02
CA LEU A 167 28.90 -9.40 -13.95
C LEU A 167 28.30 -9.36 -15.35
N THR A 168 28.23 -8.17 -15.95
CA THR A 168 27.84 -8.01 -17.35
C THR A 168 29.00 -7.32 -18.06
N ASP A 169 29.53 -7.95 -19.11
CA ASP A 169 30.63 -7.42 -19.95
C ASP A 169 31.85 -6.91 -19.16
N GLY A 170 32.25 -7.64 -18.11
CA GLY A 170 33.44 -7.30 -17.29
C GLY A 170 33.21 -6.21 -16.24
N VAL A 171 32.02 -5.61 -16.17
CA VAL A 171 31.65 -4.64 -15.14
C VAL A 171 30.85 -5.32 -14.04
N ALA A 172 31.38 -5.30 -12.82
CA ALA A 172 30.68 -5.80 -11.64
C ALA A 172 29.64 -4.75 -11.19
N THR A 173 28.36 -5.11 -11.28
CA THR A 173 27.26 -4.28 -10.78
C THR A 173 26.64 -4.94 -9.56
N THR A 174 26.67 -4.28 -8.41
CA THR A 174 26.07 -4.80 -7.16
C THR A 174 24.74 -4.13 -6.91
N ALA A 175 23.66 -4.92 -6.92
CA ALA A 175 22.33 -4.45 -6.54
C ALA A 175 22.05 -4.81 -5.08
N VAL A 176 21.59 -3.83 -4.30
CA VAL A 176 21.09 -4.03 -2.93
C VAL A 176 19.60 -4.36 -3.02
N SER A 177 19.18 -5.38 -2.31
CA SER A 177 17.79 -5.81 -2.20
C SER A 177 17.41 -5.98 -0.74
N PHE A 178 16.12 -5.87 -0.44
CA PHE A 178 15.60 -6.02 0.91
C PHE A 178 14.57 -7.15 0.92
N ASN A 179 14.77 -8.13 1.80
CA ASN A 179 13.81 -9.19 2.03
C ASN A 179 12.79 -8.74 3.08
N VAL A 180 11.64 -8.28 2.60
CA VAL A 180 10.51 -7.82 3.42
C VAL A 180 10.05 -8.87 4.42
N LEU A 181 10.03 -10.15 4.02
CA LEU A 181 9.56 -11.24 4.86
C LEU A 181 10.50 -11.48 6.05
N GLN A 182 11.81 -11.41 5.84
CA GLN A 182 12.80 -11.50 6.92
C GLN A 182 12.69 -10.31 7.88
N ILE A 183 12.51 -9.09 7.37
CA ILE A 183 12.28 -7.90 8.19
C ILE A 183 11.03 -8.08 9.07
N LEU A 184 9.96 -8.65 8.51
CA LEU A 184 8.72 -8.92 9.22
C LEU A 184 8.94 -9.95 10.35
N VAL A 185 9.65 -11.05 10.09
CA VAL A 185 9.99 -12.05 11.13
C VAL A 185 10.81 -11.42 12.26
N VAL A 186 11.83 -10.63 11.94
CA VAL A 186 12.65 -9.90 12.92
C VAL A 186 11.80 -8.94 13.74
N ALA A 187 10.96 -8.13 13.08
CA ALA A 187 10.11 -7.15 13.75
C ALA A 187 9.09 -7.82 14.68
N ILE A 188 8.53 -8.96 14.28
CA ILE A 188 7.65 -9.76 15.16
C ILE A 188 8.43 -10.26 16.38
N ALA A 189 9.58 -10.88 16.17
CA ALA A 189 10.40 -11.42 17.26
C ALA A 189 10.78 -10.31 18.26
N VAL A 190 11.22 -9.15 17.77
CA VAL A 190 11.55 -7.97 18.58
C VAL A 190 10.31 -7.44 19.31
N GLY A 191 9.17 -7.30 18.62
CA GLY A 191 7.93 -6.85 19.24
C GLY A 191 7.46 -7.75 20.37
N VAL A 192 7.48 -9.08 20.16
CA VAL A 192 7.12 -10.08 21.18
C VAL A 192 8.11 -10.08 22.34
N ALA A 193 9.42 -9.96 22.07
CA ALA A 193 10.45 -9.86 23.10
C ALA A 193 10.26 -8.59 23.94
N ALA A 194 10.02 -7.43 23.33
CA ALA A 194 9.76 -6.18 24.02
C ALA A 194 8.52 -6.25 24.93
N LEU A 195 7.46 -6.96 24.49
CA LEU A 195 6.31 -7.25 25.34
C LEU A 195 6.68 -8.09 26.57
N LYS A 196 7.46 -9.17 26.38
CA LYS A 196 7.85 -10.09 27.45
C LYS A 196 8.82 -9.47 28.46
N VAL A 197 9.72 -8.59 28.02
CA VAL A 197 10.66 -7.85 28.88
C VAL A 197 9.93 -6.88 29.82
N GLY A 198 8.73 -6.41 29.45
CA GLY A 198 7.89 -5.63 30.33
C GLY A 198 8.41 -4.20 30.54
N ALA A 199 8.52 -3.75 31.80
CA ALA A 199 8.78 -2.35 32.13
C ALA A 199 10.10 -1.82 31.55
N GLN A 200 11.15 -2.65 31.51
CA GLN A 200 12.46 -2.25 30.97
C GLN A 200 12.42 -1.93 29.47
N ALA A 201 11.47 -2.50 28.71
CA ALA A 201 11.33 -2.24 27.28
C ALA A 201 10.49 -0.98 26.97
N GLU A 202 9.91 -0.31 27.98
CA GLU A 202 9.04 0.85 27.76
C GLU A 202 9.74 2.03 27.04
N PRO A 203 11.00 2.39 27.35
CA PRO A 203 11.72 3.42 26.60
C PRO A 203 11.90 3.05 25.12
N PHE A 204 12.20 1.77 24.83
CA PHE A 204 12.32 1.27 23.46
C PHE A 204 10.99 1.39 22.69
N LEU A 205 9.87 1.01 23.33
CA LEU A 205 8.55 1.11 22.72
C LEU A 205 8.14 2.56 22.44
N LYS A 206 8.44 3.50 23.36
CA LYS A 206 8.21 4.94 23.16
C LYS A 206 9.05 5.51 22.02
N LEU A 207 10.32 5.10 21.94
CA LEU A 207 11.19 5.46 20.81
C LEU A 207 10.63 4.93 19.50
N ASN A 208 10.23 3.66 19.47
CA ASN A 208 9.66 3.02 18.27
C ASN A 208 8.36 3.71 17.80
N ALA A 209 7.47 4.08 18.72
CA ALA A 209 6.25 4.83 18.40
C ALA A 209 6.56 6.22 17.81
N SER A 210 7.55 6.92 18.39
CA SER A 210 8.03 8.20 17.88
C SER A 210 8.66 8.06 16.49
N ALA A 211 9.46 7.01 16.29
CA ALA A 211 10.06 6.69 15.00
C ALA A 211 8.99 6.39 13.93
N LEU A 212 7.97 5.59 14.25
CA LEU A 212 6.84 5.31 13.35
C LEU A 212 6.15 6.62 12.92
N ALA A 213 5.86 7.53 13.85
CA ALA A 213 5.23 8.80 13.53
C ALA A 213 6.09 9.68 12.61
N VAL A 214 7.41 9.72 12.84
CA VAL A 214 8.36 10.44 11.96
C VAL A 214 8.41 9.81 10.57
N ILE A 215 8.51 8.48 10.48
CA ILE A 215 8.54 7.75 9.21
C ILE A 215 7.24 7.96 8.43
N GLN A 216 6.08 7.90 9.10
CA GLN A 216 4.79 8.22 8.50
C GLN A 216 4.74 9.66 7.94
N LYS A 217 5.37 10.62 8.63
CA LYS A 217 5.48 11.99 8.13
C LYS A 217 6.34 12.08 6.86
N VAL A 218 7.47 11.37 6.85
CA VAL A 218 8.34 11.27 5.67
C VAL A 218 7.61 10.61 4.50
N LEU A 219 6.87 9.53 4.76
CA LEU A 219 6.01 8.89 3.74
C LEU A 219 4.98 9.87 3.19
N TRP A 220 4.40 10.72 4.03
CA TRP A 220 3.47 11.73 3.56
C TRP A 220 4.12 12.77 2.64
N TRP A 221 5.39 13.13 2.88
CA TRP A 221 6.18 13.95 1.95
C TRP A 221 6.44 13.23 0.63
N ILE A 222 6.82 11.95 0.67
CA ILE A 222 7.03 11.12 -0.52
C ILE A 222 5.71 11.01 -1.32
N ILE A 223 4.58 10.79 -0.66
CA ILE A 223 3.24 10.76 -1.27
C ILE A 223 2.90 12.11 -1.90
N ARG A 224 3.28 13.23 -1.29
CA ARG A 224 3.05 14.57 -1.88
C ARG A 224 3.84 14.80 -3.17
N ILE A 225 4.96 14.11 -3.35
CA ILE A 225 5.77 14.09 -4.58
C ILE A 225 5.22 13.08 -5.61
N ALA A 226 4.28 12.20 -5.21
CA ALA A 226 3.72 11.16 -6.07
C ALA A 226 3.19 11.63 -7.43
N PRO A 227 2.56 12.81 -7.60
CA PRO A 227 2.18 13.29 -8.93
C PRO A 227 3.37 13.38 -9.89
N LEU A 228 4.53 13.87 -9.44
CA LEU A 228 5.74 13.94 -10.26
C LEU A 228 6.29 12.54 -10.57
N GLY A 229 6.33 11.67 -9.56
CA GLY A 229 6.73 10.27 -9.74
C GLY A 229 5.82 9.52 -10.72
N THR A 230 4.51 9.80 -10.68
CA THR A 230 3.48 9.22 -11.56
C THR A 230 3.71 9.63 -13.01
N VAL A 231 4.06 10.90 -13.27
CA VAL A 231 4.43 11.36 -14.62
C VAL A 231 5.61 10.55 -15.15
N GLY A 232 6.68 10.40 -14.35
CA GLY A 232 7.87 9.63 -14.75
C GLY A 232 7.57 8.15 -14.97
N LEU A 233 6.88 7.50 -14.03
CA LEU A 233 6.55 6.07 -14.09
C LEU A 233 5.64 5.73 -15.28
N ILE A 234 4.52 6.44 -15.40
CA ILE A 234 3.53 6.17 -16.45
C ILE A 234 4.08 6.60 -17.80
N GLY A 235 4.76 7.75 -17.85
CA GLY A 235 5.41 8.19 -19.07
C GLY A 235 6.48 7.23 -19.56
N ASN A 236 7.34 6.71 -18.67
CA ASN A 236 8.34 5.71 -19.06
C ASN A 236 7.69 4.40 -19.51
N ALA A 237 6.68 3.91 -18.77
CA ALA A 237 5.95 2.69 -19.15
C ALA A 237 5.29 2.84 -20.54
N VAL A 238 4.65 3.97 -20.81
CA VAL A 238 4.03 4.24 -22.11
C VAL A 238 5.09 4.42 -23.20
N ALA A 239 6.20 5.09 -22.91
CA ALA A 239 7.30 5.26 -23.86
C ALA A 239 7.88 3.92 -24.33
N VAL A 240 8.07 2.99 -23.39
CA VAL A 240 8.65 1.67 -23.66
C VAL A 240 7.62 0.71 -24.25
N TYR A 241 6.44 0.62 -23.66
CA TYR A 241 5.48 -0.45 -23.94
C TYR A 241 4.27 0.00 -24.78
N GLY A 242 3.96 1.29 -24.86
CA GLY A 242 2.88 1.84 -25.69
C GLY A 242 1.46 1.67 -25.15
N TRP A 243 0.49 1.91 -26.03
CA TRP A 243 -0.94 2.00 -25.72
C TRP A 243 -1.56 0.70 -25.19
N ASP A 244 -1.07 -0.46 -25.60
CA ASP A 244 -1.63 -1.77 -25.20
C ASP A 244 -1.52 -2.02 -23.69
N THR A 245 -0.55 -1.38 -23.03
CA THR A 245 -0.38 -1.46 -21.58
C THR A 245 -1.46 -0.69 -20.80
N ILE A 246 -2.03 0.35 -21.40
CA ILE A 246 -3.08 1.17 -20.77
C ILE A 246 -4.38 0.36 -20.64
N GLY A 247 -4.72 -0.44 -21.66
CA GLY A 247 -5.87 -1.35 -21.59
C GLY A 247 -5.73 -2.36 -20.46
N SER A 248 -4.53 -2.88 -20.26
CA SER A 248 -4.22 -3.84 -19.19
C SER A 248 -4.27 -3.19 -17.80
N LEU A 249 -3.75 -1.96 -17.65
CA LEU A 249 -3.89 -1.16 -16.42
C LEU A 249 -5.36 -0.79 -16.12
N GLY A 250 -6.17 -0.57 -17.16
CA GLY A 250 -7.61 -0.36 -17.03
C GLY A 250 -8.30 -1.61 -16.46
N LYS A 251 -8.05 -2.79 -17.05
CA LYS A 251 -8.57 -4.08 -16.55
C LYS A 251 -8.14 -4.35 -15.11
N PHE A 252 -6.87 -4.06 -14.78
CA PHE A 252 -6.34 -4.16 -13.42
C PHE A 252 -7.11 -3.28 -12.43
N THR A 253 -7.34 -2.01 -12.80
CA THR A 253 -8.11 -1.07 -11.97
C THR A 253 -9.54 -1.55 -11.76
N VAL A 254 -10.21 -2.00 -12.83
CA VAL A 254 -11.57 -2.56 -12.75
C VAL A 254 -11.61 -3.80 -11.86
N ALA A 255 -10.63 -4.71 -11.97
CA ALA A 255 -10.53 -5.90 -11.12
C ALA A 255 -10.44 -5.54 -9.63
N ILE A 256 -9.68 -4.51 -9.27
CA ILE A 256 -9.61 -4.02 -7.88
C ILE A 256 -10.98 -3.51 -7.42
N TYR A 257 -11.65 -2.65 -8.21
CA TYR A 257 -12.96 -2.13 -7.83
C TYR A 257 -14.02 -3.23 -7.71
N ILE A 258 -13.98 -4.25 -8.57
CA ILE A 258 -14.84 -5.43 -8.45
C ILE A 258 -14.53 -6.15 -7.13
N GLY A 259 -13.26 -6.37 -6.79
CA GLY A 259 -12.86 -6.99 -5.53
C GLY A 259 -13.34 -6.23 -4.30
N LEU A 260 -13.18 -4.90 -4.30
CA LEU A 260 -13.68 -4.02 -3.23
C LEU A 260 -15.20 -4.08 -3.14
N ALA A 261 -15.90 -4.09 -4.28
CA ALA A 261 -17.36 -4.22 -4.32
C ALA A 261 -17.83 -5.58 -3.81
N LEU A 262 -17.14 -6.68 -4.13
CA LEU A 262 -17.46 -8.01 -3.61
C LEU A 262 -17.26 -8.08 -2.09
N VAL A 263 -16.17 -7.51 -1.55
CA VAL A 263 -15.98 -7.48 -0.09
C VAL A 263 -17.05 -6.62 0.57
N LEU A 264 -17.31 -5.42 0.06
CA LEU A 264 -18.26 -4.49 0.65
C LEU A 264 -19.71 -4.98 0.54
N PHE A 265 -20.14 -5.47 -0.62
CA PHE A 265 -21.55 -5.78 -0.93
C PHE A 265 -21.88 -7.27 -0.98
N VAL A 266 -20.92 -8.17 -0.77
CA VAL A 266 -21.19 -9.61 -0.64
C VAL A 266 -20.65 -10.13 0.69
N VAL A 267 -19.34 -9.98 0.94
CA VAL A 267 -18.70 -10.56 2.15
C VAL A 267 -19.27 -9.95 3.43
N TYR A 268 -19.25 -8.62 3.59
CA TYR A 268 -19.77 -7.99 4.81
C TYR A 268 -21.25 -8.26 5.06
N PRO A 269 -22.18 -8.16 4.07
CA PRO A 269 -23.57 -8.56 4.27
C PRO A 269 -23.74 -10.01 4.71
N VAL A 270 -23.00 -10.95 4.12
CA VAL A 270 -23.06 -12.38 4.47
C VAL A 270 -22.62 -12.57 5.92
N LEU A 271 -21.52 -11.95 6.34
CA LEU A 271 -21.03 -12.02 7.71
C LEU A 271 -22.02 -11.39 8.70
N VAL A 272 -22.56 -10.22 8.38
CA VAL A 272 -23.57 -9.54 9.21
C VAL A 272 -24.80 -10.44 9.39
N ARG A 273 -25.29 -11.04 8.30
CA ARG A 273 -26.46 -11.93 8.33
C ARG A 273 -26.19 -13.25 9.06
N SER A 274 -25.01 -13.86 8.89
CA SER A 274 -24.66 -15.11 9.56
C SER A 274 -24.55 -14.96 11.08
N HIS A 275 -24.30 -13.74 11.57
CA HIS A 275 -24.30 -13.40 12.99
C HIS A 275 -25.63 -12.83 13.51
N GLY A 276 -26.72 -12.96 12.74
CA GLY A 276 -28.06 -12.59 13.18
C GLY A 276 -28.36 -11.09 13.15
N LEU A 277 -27.47 -10.26 12.58
CA LEU A 277 -27.67 -8.83 12.44
C LEU A 277 -28.40 -8.50 11.14
N SER A 278 -29.15 -7.40 11.12
CA SER A 278 -29.81 -6.96 9.89
C SER A 278 -28.82 -6.19 9.00
N VAL A 279 -28.70 -6.64 7.75
CA VAL A 279 -27.81 -6.02 6.74
C VAL A 279 -28.18 -4.57 6.51
N ARG A 280 -29.49 -4.25 6.47
CA ARG A 280 -29.99 -2.90 6.26
C ARG A 280 -29.57 -1.96 7.39
N GLN A 281 -29.74 -2.36 8.66
CA GLN A 281 -29.33 -1.53 9.80
C GLN A 281 -27.82 -1.36 9.86
N TYR A 282 -27.06 -2.40 9.52
CA TYR A 282 -25.60 -2.31 9.43
C TYR A 282 -25.17 -1.23 8.44
N PHE A 283 -25.62 -1.29 7.18
CA PHE A 283 -25.24 -0.29 6.18
C PHE A 283 -25.72 1.12 6.53
N SER A 284 -26.97 1.27 6.98
CA SER A 284 -27.46 2.59 7.40
C SER A 284 -26.66 3.16 8.58
N GLY A 285 -26.16 2.28 9.45
CA GLY A 285 -25.33 2.65 10.59
C GLY A 285 -23.94 3.13 10.15
N VAL A 286 -23.23 2.33 9.32
CA VAL A 286 -21.83 2.61 8.93
C VAL A 286 -21.68 3.66 7.83
N TRP A 287 -22.75 3.98 7.10
CA TRP A 287 -22.70 4.83 5.91
C TRP A 287 -21.95 6.16 6.07
N PRO A 288 -22.15 6.96 7.15
CA PRO A 288 -21.43 8.21 7.32
C PRO A 288 -19.90 8.03 7.38
N ALA A 289 -19.45 6.96 8.04
CA ALA A 289 -18.02 6.62 8.14
C ALA A 289 -17.47 6.16 6.79
N VAL A 290 -18.23 5.34 6.04
CA VAL A 290 -17.84 4.88 4.69
C VAL A 290 -17.69 6.06 3.72
N GLN A 291 -18.62 7.03 3.75
CA GLN A 291 -18.55 8.23 2.91
C GLN A 291 -17.32 9.07 3.24
N LEU A 292 -17.08 9.34 4.52
CA LEU A 292 -15.88 10.07 4.93
C LEU A 292 -14.62 9.30 4.53
N ALA A 293 -14.60 7.97 4.66
CA ALA A 293 -13.44 7.16 4.30
C ALA A 293 -13.15 7.19 2.80
N PHE A 294 -14.19 7.15 1.97
CA PHE A 294 -14.07 7.25 0.53
C PHE A 294 -13.49 8.62 0.10
N VAL A 295 -13.99 9.72 0.68
CA VAL A 295 -13.56 11.07 0.31
C VAL A 295 -12.20 11.42 0.88
N SER A 296 -11.97 11.13 2.17
CA SER A 296 -10.72 11.42 2.88
C SER A 296 -9.58 10.50 2.47
N ARG A 297 -9.90 9.29 1.99
CA ARG A 297 -8.94 8.23 1.63
C ARG A 297 -7.98 7.88 2.78
N SER A 298 -8.44 8.04 4.02
CA SER A 298 -7.62 7.84 5.22
C SER A 298 -8.40 7.12 6.32
N SER A 299 -7.99 5.90 6.65
CA SER A 299 -8.56 5.14 7.78
C SER A 299 -8.41 5.91 9.09
N ILE A 300 -7.20 6.42 9.39
CA ILE A 300 -6.92 7.23 10.59
C ILE A 300 -7.72 8.53 10.58
N GLY A 301 -7.85 9.19 9.44
CA GLY A 301 -8.65 10.43 9.29
C GLY A 301 -10.14 10.23 9.59
N THR A 302 -10.65 9.00 9.45
CA THR A 302 -12.05 8.65 9.75
C THR A 302 -12.26 8.11 11.16
N LEU A 303 -11.17 7.82 11.89
CA LEU A 303 -11.20 7.12 13.16
C LEU A 303 -12.22 7.69 14.17
N PRO A 304 -12.30 9.02 14.41
CA PRO A 304 -13.24 9.57 15.39
C PRO A 304 -14.71 9.34 14.98
N LEU A 305 -15.01 9.42 13.67
CA LEU A 305 -16.36 9.19 13.17
C LEU A 305 -16.72 7.71 13.24
N THR A 306 -15.80 6.83 12.87
CA THR A 306 -15.98 5.37 12.93
C THR A 306 -16.24 4.91 14.36
N GLN A 307 -15.50 5.42 15.36
CA GLN A 307 -15.75 5.13 16.77
C GLN A 307 -17.15 5.60 17.21
N ARG A 308 -17.53 6.84 16.86
CA ARG A 308 -18.85 7.39 17.20
C ARG A 308 -19.98 6.57 16.59
N VAL A 309 -19.84 6.16 15.34
CA VAL A 309 -20.82 5.33 14.62
C VAL A 309 -20.91 3.93 15.25
N ALA A 310 -19.79 3.31 15.59
CA ALA A 310 -19.78 2.01 16.26
C ALA A 310 -20.49 2.06 17.63
N GLU A 311 -20.24 3.09 18.42
CA GLU A 311 -20.89 3.27 19.73
C GLU A 311 -22.38 3.61 19.60
N ARG A 312 -22.74 4.62 18.79
CA ARG A 312 -24.08 5.20 18.79
C ARG A 312 -25.04 4.52 17.83
N ASN A 313 -24.59 4.14 16.63
CA ASN A 313 -25.47 3.56 15.61
C ASN A 313 -25.55 2.04 15.72
N LEU A 314 -24.44 1.39 16.13
CA LEU A 314 -24.34 -0.07 16.20
C LEU A 314 -24.41 -0.62 17.62
N GLY A 315 -24.46 0.24 18.65
CA GLY A 315 -24.60 -0.15 20.05
C GLY A 315 -23.40 -0.90 20.63
N VAL A 316 -22.22 -0.78 20.00
CA VAL A 316 -21.01 -1.44 20.48
C VAL A 316 -20.57 -0.80 21.80
N PRO A 317 -20.28 -1.58 22.86
CA PRO A 317 -19.78 -1.02 24.11
C PRO A 317 -18.55 -0.15 23.89
N ARG A 318 -18.54 1.06 24.44
CA ARG A 318 -17.46 2.04 24.27
C ARG A 318 -16.08 1.45 24.52
N ALA A 319 -15.93 0.65 25.58
CA ALA A 319 -14.67 -0.01 25.91
C ALA A 319 -14.16 -0.93 24.78
N TYR A 320 -15.05 -1.62 24.07
CA TYR A 320 -14.67 -2.42 22.92
C TYR A 320 -14.45 -1.57 21.66
N ALA A 321 -15.30 -0.58 21.40
CA ALA A 321 -15.14 0.32 20.24
C ALA A 321 -13.83 1.14 20.30
N SER A 322 -13.47 1.64 21.49
CA SER A 322 -12.21 2.36 21.72
C SER A 322 -10.97 1.49 21.55
N PHE A 323 -11.13 0.17 21.60
CA PHE A 323 -10.07 -0.81 21.38
C PHE A 323 -10.03 -1.30 19.91
N ALA A 324 -11.13 -1.86 19.43
CA ALA A 324 -11.18 -2.57 18.15
C ALA A 324 -11.09 -1.63 16.94
N VAL A 325 -11.63 -0.41 17.03
CA VAL A 325 -11.65 0.52 15.88
C VAL A 325 -10.26 1.11 15.60
N PRO A 326 -9.49 1.62 16.59
CA PRO A 326 -8.11 2.04 16.36
C PRO A 326 -7.23 0.90 15.90
N LEU A 327 -7.37 -0.28 16.52
CA LEU A 327 -6.62 -1.46 16.11
C LEU A 327 -6.94 -1.84 14.66
N GLY A 328 -8.21 -1.84 14.27
CA GLY A 328 -8.64 -2.14 12.91
C GLY A 328 -8.13 -1.14 11.88
N ALA A 329 -8.10 0.15 12.22
CA ALA A 329 -7.61 1.20 11.32
C ALA A 329 -6.14 1.02 10.90
N THR A 330 -5.35 0.24 11.65
CA THR A 330 -3.90 0.03 11.43
C THR A 330 -3.50 -1.44 11.22
N THR A 331 -4.42 -2.40 11.39
CA THR A 331 -4.09 -3.84 11.27
C THR A 331 -5.05 -4.60 10.37
N LYS A 332 -6.18 -3.99 9.99
CA LYS A 332 -7.18 -4.57 9.10
C LYS A 332 -7.25 -3.77 7.81
N MET A 333 -6.61 -4.29 6.77
CA MET A 333 -6.42 -3.62 5.48
C MET A 333 -6.85 -4.49 4.29
N ASP A 334 -8.10 -4.96 4.32
CA ASP A 334 -8.69 -5.87 3.30
C ASP A 334 -8.52 -5.34 1.85
N GLY A 335 -8.61 -4.03 1.66
CA GLY A 335 -8.43 -3.41 0.35
C GLY A 335 -6.96 -3.30 -0.07
N CYS A 336 -6.19 -2.46 0.66
CA CYS A 336 -4.83 -2.07 0.28
C CYS A 336 -3.76 -3.12 0.54
N ALA A 337 -3.96 -4.02 1.51
CA ALA A 337 -2.97 -5.03 1.88
C ALA A 337 -3.41 -6.47 1.55
N ALA A 338 -4.66 -6.69 1.12
CA ALA A 338 -5.15 -7.99 0.70
C ALA A 338 -5.55 -8.05 -0.79
N ILE A 339 -6.62 -7.36 -1.20
CA ILE A 339 -7.08 -7.40 -2.60
C ILE A 339 -6.01 -6.82 -3.55
N TYR A 340 -5.49 -5.63 -3.24
CA TYR A 340 -4.57 -4.93 -4.13
C TYR A 340 -3.26 -5.71 -4.37
N PRO A 341 -2.51 -6.18 -3.35
CA PRO A 341 -1.27 -6.90 -3.57
C PRO A 341 -1.48 -8.24 -4.27
N ALA A 342 -2.60 -8.92 -4.00
CA ALA A 342 -2.93 -10.19 -4.66
C ALA A 342 -3.15 -10.01 -6.16
N ILE A 343 -4.00 -9.05 -6.57
CA ILE A 343 -4.24 -8.75 -7.98
C ILE A 343 -2.95 -8.19 -8.61
N ALA A 344 -2.18 -7.36 -7.91
CA ALA A 344 -0.95 -6.76 -8.43
C ALA A 344 0.14 -7.80 -8.72
N ALA A 345 0.35 -8.76 -7.80
CA ALA A 345 1.32 -9.83 -8.00
C ALA A 345 0.95 -10.70 -9.21
N ILE A 346 -0.32 -11.06 -9.35
CA ILE A 346 -0.82 -11.84 -10.48
C ILE A 346 -0.74 -11.04 -11.79
N PHE A 347 -1.11 -9.75 -11.75
CA PHE A 347 -0.98 -8.86 -12.89
C PHE A 347 0.45 -8.80 -13.40
N VAL A 348 1.44 -8.59 -12.51
CA VAL A 348 2.85 -8.53 -12.87
C VAL A 348 3.31 -9.87 -13.46
N ALA A 349 2.91 -10.99 -12.86
CA ALA A 349 3.25 -12.31 -13.38
C ALA A 349 2.69 -12.52 -14.79
N GLN A 350 1.41 -12.22 -15.01
CA GLN A 350 0.75 -12.31 -16.32
C GLN A 350 1.38 -11.37 -17.35
N PHE A 351 1.68 -10.13 -16.93
CA PHE A 351 2.25 -9.09 -17.80
C PHE A 351 3.62 -9.47 -18.35
N PHE A 352 4.42 -10.19 -17.57
CA PHE A 352 5.73 -10.70 -17.99
C PHE A 352 5.69 -12.16 -18.49
N GLY A 353 4.52 -12.79 -18.58
CA GLY A 353 4.38 -14.18 -19.00
C GLY A 353 5.02 -15.19 -18.05
N ILE A 354 5.11 -14.85 -16.75
CA ILE A 354 5.59 -15.73 -15.68
C ILE A 354 4.43 -16.61 -15.23
N GLN A 355 4.61 -17.92 -15.32
CA GLN A 355 3.65 -18.88 -14.80
C GLN A 355 3.79 -18.98 -13.28
N LEU A 356 2.67 -18.76 -12.57
CA LEU A 356 2.62 -18.92 -11.13
C LEU A 356 2.27 -20.35 -10.76
N ASP A 357 3.09 -20.97 -9.92
CA ASP A 357 2.80 -22.26 -9.31
C ASP A 357 1.93 -22.09 -8.04
N VAL A 358 1.29 -23.16 -7.59
CA VAL A 358 0.41 -23.19 -6.41
C VAL A 358 1.13 -22.63 -5.17
N SER A 359 2.41 -22.98 -5.00
CA SER A 359 3.26 -22.48 -3.92
C SER A 359 3.34 -20.95 -3.89
N GLN A 360 3.39 -20.30 -5.06
CA GLN A 360 3.47 -18.84 -5.18
C GLN A 360 2.13 -18.17 -4.87
N TYR A 361 1.00 -18.80 -5.22
CA TYR A 361 -0.33 -18.30 -4.80
C TYR A 361 -0.50 -18.36 -3.29
N VAL A 362 -0.04 -19.43 -2.64
CA VAL A 362 -0.04 -19.55 -1.18
C VAL A 362 0.84 -18.47 -0.55
N LEU A 363 2.02 -18.21 -1.13
CA LEU A 363 2.91 -17.15 -0.66
C LEU A 363 2.26 -15.77 -0.78
N ILE A 364 1.62 -15.47 -1.91
CA ILE A 364 0.86 -14.22 -2.11
C ILE A 364 -0.21 -14.09 -1.01
N ALA A 365 -0.93 -15.17 -0.70
CA ALA A 365 -1.94 -15.17 0.35
C ALA A 365 -1.34 -14.87 1.74
N LEU A 366 -0.28 -15.59 2.13
CA LEU A 366 0.37 -15.43 3.43
C LEU A 366 0.98 -14.03 3.60
N VAL A 367 1.73 -13.55 2.61
CA VAL A 367 2.38 -12.24 2.68
C VAL A 367 1.34 -11.12 2.72
N SER A 368 0.24 -11.24 1.98
CA SER A 368 -0.83 -10.24 1.99
C SER A 368 -1.56 -10.20 3.34
N VAL A 369 -1.93 -11.36 3.90
CA VAL A 369 -2.59 -11.42 5.22
C VAL A 369 -1.68 -10.91 6.34
N LEU A 370 -0.42 -11.35 6.37
CA LEU A 370 0.55 -10.90 7.38
C LEU A 370 0.90 -9.42 7.19
N GLY A 371 1.07 -8.97 5.94
CA GLY A 371 1.31 -7.59 5.59
C GLY A 371 0.17 -6.66 6.00
N SER A 372 -1.08 -7.12 5.89
CA SER A 372 -2.26 -6.38 6.36
C SER A 372 -2.21 -6.06 7.85
N ALA A 373 -1.66 -6.94 8.68
CA ALA A 373 -1.51 -6.69 10.12
C ALA A 373 -0.37 -5.71 10.45
N ALA A 374 0.54 -5.49 9.50
CA ALA A 374 1.77 -4.71 9.64
C ALA A 374 1.69 -3.29 9.04
N THR A 375 0.62 -2.98 8.30
CA THR A 375 0.50 -1.73 7.53
C THR A 375 -0.54 -0.80 8.17
N ALA A 376 -0.16 0.47 8.40
CA ALA A 376 -0.99 1.52 9.03
C ALA A 376 -0.91 2.84 8.25
#